data_AF-A0A3B9N1P0-F1
#
_entry.id   AF-A0A3B9N1P0-F1
#
_cell.length_a   1.000
_cell.length_b   1.000
_cell.length_c   1.000
_cell.angle_alpha   90.00
_cell.angle_beta   90.00
_cell.angle_gamma   90.00
#
_symmetry.space_group_name_H-M   'P 1'
#
loop_
_entity.id
_entity.type
_entity.pdbx_description
1 polymer ?
#
loop_
_entity_poly.entity_id
_entity_poly.type
_entity_poly.pdbx_seq_one_letter_code
_entity_poly.pdbx_strand_id
1 'polypeptide(L)'
;MAKEKLPKKQDINKIAIFEGEEIRKVFFDDDWYFVIEDVVKTLTDSIDPKGYIKDMRRRDEEISKGWGQIATPLPLNTNGGKQSVNCANTEGILRIIQSIPSKKAEPFKRWLARVGKERLDEIEQPSKAIERAKGYYLAKGYSPQWVETRTASVETRHKFTDTLKDHGITKGYEYAVLTNEMYKSWSDFTAKDYKAFKGISTSDSLRDNMTPLELATTIFNEATITEIIEKTNVEGFVETRKVVHIAGSITKEAIAKIEKQTGKKVVTHDNAKELDSPEIRKELAQNSLPENKKLSKFNESLKKALDYNPKKDK
;
A
#
# COMPACT_ATOMS: atom_id res chain seq x y z
N MET A 1 -7.01 -38.94 16.41
CA MET A 1 -6.74 -37.56 16.86
C MET A 1 -5.72 -36.93 15.93
N ALA A 2 -6.19 -36.40 14.78
CA ALA A 2 -5.33 -35.77 13.78
C ALA A 2 -5.34 -34.25 14.04
N LYS A 3 -4.16 -33.68 14.34
CA LYS A 3 -3.97 -32.23 14.42
C LYS A 3 -3.84 -31.69 13.01
N GLU A 4 -4.93 -31.13 12.48
CA GLU A 4 -4.94 -30.36 11.24
C GLU A 4 -4.04 -29.13 11.39
N LYS A 5 -2.97 -29.06 10.58
CA LYS A 5 -2.10 -27.89 10.49
C LYS A 5 -2.81 -26.82 9.67
N LEU A 6 -3.21 -25.73 10.32
CA LEU A 6 -3.66 -24.50 9.67
C LEU A 6 -2.65 -24.03 8.60
N PRO A 7 -3.09 -23.65 7.38
CA PRO A 7 -2.19 -23.17 6.34
C PRO A 7 -1.57 -21.83 6.74
N LYS A 8 -0.25 -21.73 6.56
CA LYS A 8 0.53 -20.50 6.79
C LYS A 8 0.01 -19.38 5.89
N LYS A 9 -0.45 -18.30 6.52
CA LYS A 9 -0.80 -17.02 5.91
C LYS A 9 0.38 -16.54 5.05
N GLN A 10 0.19 -16.45 3.73
CA GLN A 10 1.18 -15.85 2.83
C GLN A 10 1.14 -14.33 3.01
N ASP A 11 2.18 -13.79 3.65
CA ASP A 11 2.42 -12.35 3.77
C ASP A 11 2.79 -11.76 2.40
N ILE A 12 1.79 -11.19 1.73
CA ILE A 12 1.88 -10.47 0.45
C ILE A 12 2.62 -9.11 0.52
N ASN A 13 3.35 -8.83 1.60
CA ASN A 13 4.13 -7.60 1.80
C ASN A 13 5.65 -7.82 1.96
N LYS A 14 6.16 -9.03 1.73
CA LYS A 14 7.61 -9.16 1.51
C LYS A 14 7.91 -8.55 0.14
N ILE A 15 8.66 -7.45 0.14
CA ILE A 15 9.45 -7.03 -1.03
C ILE A 15 10.23 -8.27 -1.47
N ALA A 16 9.68 -8.97 -2.46
CA ALA A 16 10.16 -10.26 -2.98
C ALA A 16 11.38 -10.03 -3.87
N ILE A 17 12.42 -9.36 -3.34
CA ILE A 17 13.61 -8.96 -4.10
C ILE A 17 14.91 -9.39 -3.40
N PHE A 18 14.79 -10.07 -2.25
CA PHE A 18 15.90 -10.79 -1.64
C PHE A 18 15.54 -12.28 -1.69
N GLU A 19 15.83 -12.91 -2.83
CA GLU A 19 15.66 -14.35 -2.98
C GLU A 19 16.53 -15.09 -1.95
N GLY A 20 15.90 -15.75 -0.98
CA GLY A 20 16.53 -16.74 -0.09
C GLY A 20 17.42 -16.23 1.04
N GLU A 21 17.99 -15.03 0.97
CA GLU A 21 18.90 -14.49 2.01
C GLU A 21 18.15 -13.57 3.00
N GLU A 22 18.31 -13.84 4.30
CA GLU A 22 17.73 -13.03 5.37
C GLU A 22 18.59 -11.80 5.65
N ILE A 23 18.08 -10.62 5.33
CA ILE A 23 18.72 -9.35 5.71
C ILE A 23 18.32 -9.01 7.13
N ARG A 24 19.31 -8.91 8.03
CA ARG A 24 19.06 -8.51 9.41
C ARG A 24 18.60 -7.06 9.47
N LYS A 25 17.62 -6.80 10.33
CA LYS A 25 17.05 -5.47 10.55
C LYS A 25 16.82 -5.20 12.03
N VAL A 26 16.86 -3.93 12.39
CA VAL A 26 16.59 -3.41 13.73
C VAL A 26 15.66 -2.21 13.61
N PHE A 27 14.72 -2.08 14.54
CA PHE A 27 13.87 -0.90 14.64
C PHE A 27 14.58 0.14 15.50
N PHE A 28 14.83 1.32 14.94
CA PHE A 28 15.57 2.41 15.57
C PHE A 28 15.04 3.74 15.04
N ASP A 29 14.88 4.74 15.91
CA ASP A 29 14.42 6.09 15.53
C ASP A 29 13.16 6.08 14.65
N ASP A 30 12.14 5.33 15.08
CA ASP A 30 10.86 5.13 14.40
C ASP A 30 10.92 4.58 12.95
N ASP A 31 12.06 4.04 12.52
CA ASP A 31 12.25 3.42 11.21
C ASP A 31 12.97 2.05 11.29
N TRP A 32 12.85 1.27 10.22
CA TRP A 32 13.60 0.04 10.04
C TRP A 32 14.97 0.32 9.44
N TYR A 33 16.01 -0.09 10.17
CA TYR A 33 17.40 -0.06 9.74
C TYR A 33 17.85 -1.46 9.35
N PHE A 34 18.56 -1.55 8.23
CA PHE A 34 19.02 -2.81 7.63
C PHE A 34 20.53 -2.90 7.71
N VAL A 35 21.06 -4.09 8.01
CA VAL A 35 22.51 -4.31 8.06
C VAL A 35 23.10 -4.16 6.64
N ILE A 36 24.00 -3.19 6.48
CA ILE A 36 24.59 -2.85 5.18
C ILE A 36 25.40 -4.02 4.62
N GLU A 37 26.12 -4.74 5.48
CA GLU A 37 26.93 -5.90 5.10
C GLU A 37 26.09 -7.00 4.44
N ASP A 38 24.91 -7.28 4.98
CA ASP A 38 24.00 -8.30 4.46
C ASP A 38 23.46 -7.88 3.09
N VAL A 39 23.08 -6.60 2.93
CA VAL A 39 22.63 -6.06 1.63
C VAL A 39 23.73 -6.16 0.57
N VAL A 40 24.96 -5.79 0.92
CA VAL A 40 26.10 -5.88 -0.01
C VAL A 40 26.39 -7.34 -0.36
N LYS A 41 26.34 -8.25 0.61
CA LYS A 41 26.48 -9.69 0.36
C LYS A 41 25.43 -10.19 -0.63
N THR A 42 24.17 -9.82 -0.45
CA THR A 42 23.07 -10.25 -1.33
C THR A 42 23.19 -9.66 -2.73
N LEU A 43 23.60 -8.40 -2.86
CA LEU A 43 23.63 -7.68 -4.14
C LEU A 43 24.96 -7.77 -4.88
N THR A 44 25.93 -8.52 -4.35
CA THR A 44 27.23 -8.74 -5.00
C THR A 44 27.57 -10.22 -5.04
N ASP A 45 28.65 -10.55 -5.76
CA ASP A 45 29.27 -11.87 -5.71
C ASP A 45 30.53 -11.84 -4.83
N SER A 46 30.66 -10.82 -3.97
CA SER A 46 31.84 -10.65 -3.11
C SER A 46 31.85 -11.68 -1.98
N ILE A 47 32.98 -12.38 -1.85
CA ILE A 47 33.25 -13.28 -0.73
C ILE A 47 33.55 -12.49 0.55
N ASP A 48 34.01 -11.23 0.43
CA ASP A 48 34.25 -10.30 1.53
C ASP A 48 33.39 -9.03 1.37
N PRO A 49 32.17 -8.98 1.96
CA PRO A 49 31.30 -7.80 1.91
C PRO A 49 31.90 -6.58 2.61
N LYS A 50 32.71 -6.75 3.69
CA LYS A 50 33.33 -5.63 4.40
C LYS A 50 34.41 -4.96 3.56
N GLY A 51 35.27 -5.77 2.94
CA GLY A 51 36.23 -5.31 1.94
C GLY A 51 35.54 -4.60 0.79
N TYR A 52 34.46 -5.18 0.26
CA TYR A 52 33.67 -4.56 -0.80
C TYR A 52 33.14 -3.18 -0.42
N ILE A 53 32.60 -2.99 0.79
CA ILE A 53 32.13 -1.68 1.27
C ILE A 53 33.28 -0.66 1.28
N LYS A 54 34.47 -1.07 1.74
CA LYS A 54 35.66 -0.20 1.73
C LYS A 54 36.06 0.18 0.31
N ASP A 55 35.98 -0.74 -0.64
CA ASP A 55 36.30 -0.48 -2.05
C ASP A 55 35.22 0.34 -2.75
N MET A 56 33.95 0.11 -2.44
CA MET A 56 32.82 0.93 -2.89
C MET A 56 32.99 2.38 -2.47
N ARG A 57 33.32 2.63 -1.19
CA ARG A 57 33.60 3.98 -0.67
C ARG A 57 34.85 4.62 -1.24
N ARG A 58 35.81 3.83 -1.74
CA ARG A 58 36.98 4.36 -2.47
C ARG A 58 36.64 4.76 -3.90
N ARG A 59 35.67 4.09 -4.53
CA ARG A 59 35.23 4.36 -5.91
C ARG A 59 34.21 5.49 -6.02
N ASP A 60 33.36 5.66 -4.99
CA ASP A 60 32.36 6.72 -4.91
C ASP A 60 32.74 7.68 -3.78
N GLU A 61 33.35 8.81 -4.12
CA GLU A 61 33.80 9.78 -3.12
C GLU A 61 32.63 10.44 -2.39
N GLU A 62 31.49 10.63 -3.06
CA GLU A 62 30.31 11.27 -2.48
C GLU A 62 29.65 10.38 -1.42
N ILE A 63 29.55 9.06 -1.66
CA ILE A 63 29.08 8.13 -0.62
C ILE A 63 30.06 8.06 0.55
N SER A 64 31.36 8.26 0.30
CA SER A 64 32.37 8.26 1.35
C SER A 64 32.27 9.47 2.26
N LYS A 65 32.09 10.67 1.68
CA LYS A 65 31.85 11.93 2.40
C LYS A 65 30.57 11.86 3.23
N GLY A 66 29.50 11.31 2.65
CA GLY A 66 28.20 11.15 3.33
C GLY A 66 28.08 9.91 4.22
N TRP A 67 29.12 9.08 4.35
CA TRP A 67 28.99 7.76 4.99
C TRP A 67 28.50 7.83 6.43
N GLY A 68 28.92 8.83 7.20
CA GLY A 68 28.49 9.00 8.59
C GLY A 68 27.00 9.32 8.75
N GLN A 69 26.35 9.86 7.71
CA GLN A 69 24.90 10.12 7.70
C GLN A 69 24.11 8.90 7.22
N ILE A 70 24.71 8.08 6.34
CA ILE A 70 24.07 6.90 5.77
C ILE A 70 24.18 5.70 6.72
N ALA A 71 25.37 5.47 7.27
CA ALA A 71 25.68 4.30 8.08
C ALA A 71 25.62 4.64 9.57
N THR A 72 24.58 4.15 10.23
CA THR A 72 24.37 4.26 11.67
C THR A 72 24.85 2.98 12.36
N PRO A 73 25.87 3.04 13.23
CA PRO A 73 26.30 1.88 14.02
C PRO A 73 25.25 1.54 15.08
N LEU A 74 24.59 0.39 14.96
CA LEU A 74 23.54 -0.06 15.87
C LEU A 74 23.91 -1.39 16.53
N PRO A 75 23.51 -1.61 17.79
CA PRO A 75 23.81 -2.84 18.49
C PRO A 75 22.89 -3.99 18.03
N LEU A 76 23.45 -5.02 17.42
CA LEU A 76 22.75 -6.24 17.01
C LEU A 76 23.34 -7.48 17.69
N ASN A 77 22.50 -8.50 17.89
CA ASN A 77 22.96 -9.81 18.32
C ASN A 77 23.62 -10.53 17.13
N THR A 78 24.85 -10.95 17.32
CA THR A 78 25.63 -11.74 16.36
C THR A 78 26.08 -13.04 17.01
N ASN A 79 26.66 -13.96 16.23
CA ASN A 79 27.20 -15.22 16.77
C ASN A 79 28.28 -15.00 17.84
N GLY A 80 28.97 -13.85 17.82
CA GLY A 80 29.96 -13.45 18.82
C GLY A 80 29.41 -12.60 19.97
N GLY A 81 28.09 -12.51 20.12
CA GLY A 81 27.42 -11.64 21.09
C GLY A 81 26.93 -10.32 20.51
N LYS A 82 26.57 -9.38 21.38
CA LYS A 82 26.03 -8.07 20.99
C LYS A 82 27.17 -7.18 20.44
N GLN A 83 27.09 -6.81 19.18
CA GLN A 83 28.11 -6.02 18.48
C GLN A 83 27.49 -4.80 17.80
N SER A 84 28.26 -3.72 17.69
CA SER A 84 27.87 -2.54 16.91
C SER A 84 28.11 -2.82 15.42
N VAL A 85 27.05 -2.81 14.62
CA VAL A 85 27.06 -3.11 13.19
C VAL A 85 26.52 -1.91 12.42
N ASN A 86 27.15 -1.58 11.29
CA ASN A 86 26.67 -0.49 10.44
C ASN A 86 25.36 -0.88 9.75
N CYS A 87 24.31 -0.11 10.06
CA CYS A 87 23.00 -0.23 9.46
C CYS A 87 22.61 1.06 8.73
N ALA A 88 21.68 0.98 7.80
CA ALA A 88 21.09 2.14 7.15
C ALA A 88 19.58 1.97 7.04
N ASN A 89 18.85 3.08 7.09
CA ASN A 89 17.42 3.09 6.80
C ASN A 89 17.15 2.82 5.30
N THR A 90 15.87 2.78 4.91
CA THR A 90 15.49 2.46 3.53
C THR A 90 16.15 3.39 2.50
N GLU A 91 16.16 4.70 2.76
CA GLU A 91 16.79 5.69 1.87
C GLU A 91 18.30 5.47 1.73
N GLY A 92 18.99 5.26 2.86
CA GLY A 92 20.42 4.99 2.89
C GLY A 92 20.80 3.71 2.13
N ILE A 93 20.00 2.65 2.25
CA ILE A 93 20.17 1.42 1.47
C ILE A 93 19.99 1.69 -0.03
N LEU A 94 18.94 2.41 -0.43
CA LEU A 94 18.74 2.76 -1.84
C LEU A 94 19.91 3.59 -2.39
N ARG A 95 20.50 4.50 -1.59
CA ARG A 95 21.70 5.25 -1.96
C ARG A 95 22.94 4.35 -2.11
N ILE A 96 23.13 3.38 -1.22
CA ILE A 96 24.23 2.40 -1.29
C ILE A 96 24.13 1.55 -2.55
N ILE A 97 22.93 1.08 -2.90
CA ILE A 97 22.69 0.25 -4.09
C ILE A 97 23.18 0.94 -5.35
N GLN A 98 23.04 2.26 -5.46
CA GLN A 98 23.52 3.02 -6.62
C GLN A 98 25.03 2.88 -6.85
N SER A 99 25.82 2.72 -5.78
CA SER A 99 27.28 2.58 -5.83
C SER A 99 27.75 1.13 -6.06
N ILE A 100 26.84 0.16 -6.20
CA ILE A 100 27.16 -1.25 -6.44
C ILE A 100 27.12 -1.57 -7.95
N PRO A 101 28.25 -1.70 -8.66
CA PRO A 101 28.27 -2.14 -10.06
C PRO A 101 28.15 -3.67 -10.17
N SER A 102 26.99 -4.21 -9.80
CA SER A 102 26.68 -5.64 -9.87
C SER A 102 25.44 -5.87 -10.73
N LYS A 103 25.42 -6.98 -11.48
CA LYS A 103 24.24 -7.42 -12.23
C LYS A 103 23.03 -7.66 -11.30
N LYS A 104 23.27 -8.05 -10.04
CA LYS A 104 22.22 -8.25 -9.02
C LYS A 104 21.61 -6.93 -8.54
N ALA A 105 22.35 -5.81 -8.60
CA ALA A 105 21.87 -4.49 -8.23
C ALA A 105 21.12 -3.78 -9.37
N GLU A 106 21.38 -4.15 -10.63
CA GLU A 106 20.81 -3.51 -11.82
C GLU A 106 19.26 -3.45 -11.84
N PRO A 107 18.51 -4.50 -11.43
CA PRO A 107 17.06 -4.41 -11.34
C PRO A 107 16.58 -3.28 -10.41
N PHE A 108 17.24 -3.07 -9.27
CA PHE A 108 16.92 -1.98 -8.35
C PHE A 108 17.22 -0.62 -8.96
N LYS A 109 18.35 -0.46 -9.66
CA LYS A 109 18.71 0.80 -10.31
C LYS A 109 17.72 1.18 -11.40
N ARG A 110 17.32 0.21 -12.23
CA ARG A 110 16.27 0.40 -13.24
C ARG A 110 14.92 0.74 -12.63
N TRP A 111 14.58 0.09 -11.51
CA TRP A 111 13.38 0.40 -10.77
C TRP A 111 13.42 1.83 -10.22
N LEU A 112 14.52 2.26 -9.59
CA LEU A 112 14.70 3.64 -9.10
C LEU A 112 14.63 4.66 -10.24
N ALA A 113 15.25 4.38 -11.39
CA ALA A 113 15.15 5.24 -12.56
C ALA A 113 13.71 5.36 -13.09
N ARG A 114 12.96 4.23 -13.11
CA ARG A 114 11.54 4.22 -13.48
C ARG A 114 10.70 5.04 -12.51
N VAL A 115 10.86 4.83 -11.21
CA VAL A 115 10.13 5.57 -10.17
C VAL A 115 10.45 7.06 -10.25
N GLY A 116 11.72 7.42 -10.44
CA GLY A 116 12.13 8.82 -10.65
C GLY A 116 11.46 9.45 -11.87
N LYS A 117 11.41 8.73 -13.00
CA LYS A 117 10.67 9.18 -14.19
C LYS A 117 9.17 9.32 -13.92
N GLU A 118 8.56 8.35 -13.25
CA GLU A 118 7.14 8.41 -12.85
C GLU A 118 6.85 9.62 -11.95
N ARG A 119 7.77 10.00 -11.05
CA ARG A 119 7.61 11.22 -10.24
C ARG A 119 7.63 12.49 -11.11
N LEU A 120 8.51 12.57 -12.10
CA LEU A 120 8.54 13.71 -13.03
C LEU A 120 7.26 13.78 -13.86
N ASP A 121 6.81 12.64 -14.40
CA ASP A 121 5.56 12.52 -15.14
C ASP A 121 4.35 12.94 -14.26
N GLU A 122 4.35 12.64 -12.96
CA GLU A 122 3.32 13.04 -12.00
C GLU A 122 3.34 14.54 -11.68
N ILE A 123 4.51 15.17 -11.67
CA ILE A 123 4.64 16.63 -11.49
C ILE A 123 4.08 17.37 -12.71
N GLU A 124 4.42 16.88 -13.91
CA GLU A 124 3.90 17.44 -15.17
C GLU A 124 2.39 17.20 -15.31
N GLN A 125 1.92 15.99 -14.93
CA GLN A 125 0.53 15.59 -15.02
C GLN A 125 0.05 14.96 -13.70
N PRO A 126 -0.49 15.76 -12.76
CA PRO A 126 -0.93 15.29 -11.44
C PRO A 126 -1.95 14.16 -11.47
N SER A 127 -2.77 14.05 -12.53
CA SER A 127 -3.75 12.95 -12.67
C SER A 127 -3.10 11.57 -12.69
N LYS A 128 -1.84 11.44 -13.15
CA LYS A 128 -1.09 10.18 -13.13
C LYS A 128 -0.87 9.67 -11.71
N ALA A 129 -0.77 10.55 -10.72
CA ALA A 129 -0.64 10.15 -9.32
C ALA A 129 -1.93 9.49 -8.82
N ILE A 130 -3.09 10.00 -9.26
CA ILE A 130 -4.42 9.42 -8.96
C ILE A 130 -4.55 8.06 -9.65
N GLU A 131 -4.18 7.96 -10.92
CA GLU A 131 -4.20 6.70 -11.67
C GLU A 131 -3.30 5.64 -11.02
N ARG A 132 -2.10 6.02 -10.57
CA ARG A 132 -1.20 5.12 -9.83
C ARG A 132 -1.82 4.67 -8.52
N ALA A 133 -2.44 5.58 -7.76
CA ALA A 133 -3.13 5.24 -6.52
C ALA A 133 -4.27 4.23 -6.76
N LYS A 134 -5.07 4.43 -7.82
CA LYS A 134 -6.09 3.47 -8.26
C LYS A 134 -5.47 2.13 -8.65
N GLY A 135 -4.35 2.15 -9.37
CA GLY A 135 -3.58 0.97 -9.77
C GLY A 135 -3.15 0.08 -8.60
N TYR A 136 -2.82 0.65 -7.44
CA TYR A 136 -2.48 -0.15 -6.24
C TYR A 136 -3.65 -0.97 -5.71
N TYR A 137 -4.88 -0.45 -5.78
CA TYR A 137 -6.06 -1.21 -5.42
C TYR A 137 -6.37 -2.26 -6.48
N LEU A 138 -6.29 -1.93 -7.77
CA LEU A 138 -6.47 -2.92 -8.84
C LEU A 138 -5.47 -4.08 -8.73
N ALA A 139 -4.20 -3.81 -8.42
CA ALA A 139 -3.17 -4.83 -8.23
C ALA A 139 -3.41 -5.70 -6.99
N LYS A 140 -4.16 -5.20 -6.01
CA LYS A 140 -4.64 -5.97 -4.85
C LYS A 140 -5.94 -6.74 -5.15
N GLY A 141 -6.43 -6.70 -6.39
CA GLY A 141 -7.58 -7.47 -6.87
C GLY A 141 -8.95 -6.80 -6.65
N TYR A 142 -8.97 -5.52 -6.30
CA TYR A 142 -10.22 -4.77 -6.17
C TYR A 142 -10.86 -4.50 -7.55
N SER A 143 -12.19 -4.51 -7.63
CA SER A 143 -12.89 -4.22 -8.88
C SER A 143 -12.81 -2.73 -9.27
N PRO A 144 -12.83 -2.36 -10.56
CA PRO A 144 -12.79 -0.96 -10.99
C PRO A 144 -13.88 -0.09 -10.34
N GLN A 145 -15.12 -0.59 -10.26
CA GLN A 145 -16.24 0.09 -9.61
C GLN A 145 -15.96 0.37 -8.12
N TRP A 146 -15.38 -0.60 -7.43
CA TRP A 146 -14.99 -0.41 -6.03
C TRP A 146 -13.90 0.65 -5.90
N VAL A 147 -12.89 0.62 -6.78
CA VAL A 147 -11.78 1.58 -6.77
C VAL A 147 -12.26 3.01 -7.02
N GLU A 148 -13.19 3.21 -7.96
CA GLU A 148 -13.81 4.51 -8.20
C GLU A 148 -14.54 5.03 -6.96
N THR A 149 -15.39 4.19 -6.36
CA THR A 149 -16.14 4.54 -5.15
C THR A 149 -15.21 4.84 -3.98
N ARG A 150 -14.16 4.03 -3.80
CA ARG A 150 -13.17 4.22 -2.73
C ARG A 150 -12.37 5.50 -2.91
N THR A 151 -12.01 5.84 -4.16
CA THR A 151 -11.30 7.08 -4.48
C THR A 151 -12.15 8.30 -4.13
N ALA A 152 -13.44 8.30 -4.51
CA ALA A 152 -14.38 9.37 -4.13
C ALA A 152 -14.58 9.44 -2.60
N SER A 153 -14.56 8.30 -1.91
CA SER A 153 -14.66 8.23 -0.45
C SER A 153 -13.48 8.89 0.27
N VAL A 154 -12.26 8.87 -0.30
CA VAL A 154 -11.11 9.57 0.30
C VAL A 154 -11.38 11.07 0.36
N GLU A 155 -11.81 11.65 -0.77
CA GLU A 155 -12.06 13.08 -0.88
C GLU A 155 -13.19 13.54 0.06
N THR A 156 -14.30 12.79 0.06
CA THR A 156 -15.44 13.08 0.95
C THR A 156 -15.03 13.01 2.42
N ARG A 157 -14.18 12.04 2.77
CA ARG A 157 -13.67 11.91 4.14
C ARG A 157 -12.82 13.11 4.54
N HIS A 158 -11.94 13.58 3.66
CA HIS A 158 -11.12 14.77 3.91
C HIS A 158 -11.99 16.00 4.12
N LYS A 159 -12.94 16.27 3.21
CA LYS A 159 -13.88 17.39 3.36
C LYS A 159 -14.63 17.32 4.69
N PHE A 160 -15.14 16.14 5.05
CA PHE A 160 -15.81 15.94 6.34
C PHE A 160 -14.88 16.25 7.52
N THR A 161 -13.66 15.72 7.54
CA THR A 161 -12.72 15.97 8.66
C THR A 161 -12.24 17.41 8.74
N ASP A 162 -12.09 18.09 7.61
CA ASP A 162 -11.73 19.52 7.56
C ASP A 162 -12.89 20.37 8.07
N THR A 163 -14.13 20.07 7.65
CA THR A 163 -15.33 20.73 8.17
C THR A 163 -15.44 20.57 9.68
N LEU A 164 -15.22 19.35 10.20
CA LEU A 164 -15.20 19.15 11.66
C LEU A 164 -14.14 20.02 12.34
N LYS A 165 -12.95 20.13 11.74
CA LYS A 165 -11.84 20.92 12.28
C LYS A 165 -12.18 22.41 12.34
N ASP A 166 -12.72 22.92 11.23
CA ASP A 166 -13.08 24.33 11.08
C ASP A 166 -14.19 24.73 12.05
N HIS A 167 -15.06 23.78 12.41
CA HIS A 167 -16.14 23.94 13.39
C HIS A 167 -15.76 23.50 14.81
N GLY A 168 -14.47 23.61 15.16
CA GLY A 168 -13.99 23.52 16.54
C GLY A 168 -13.68 22.11 17.07
N ILE A 169 -13.72 21.07 16.24
CA ILE A 169 -13.31 19.71 16.64
C ILE A 169 -11.82 19.53 16.39
N THR A 170 -11.02 19.52 17.46
CA THR A 170 -9.55 19.47 17.31
C THR A 170 -8.89 18.29 18.01
N LYS A 171 -9.61 17.61 18.91
CA LYS A 171 -9.04 16.51 19.69
C LYS A 171 -9.25 15.19 18.97
N GLY A 172 -8.20 14.38 18.85
CA GLY A 172 -8.25 13.10 18.13
C GLY A 172 -9.35 12.13 18.60
N TYR A 173 -9.66 12.11 19.90
CA TYR A 173 -10.75 11.26 20.42
C TYR A 173 -12.14 11.73 19.98
N GLU A 174 -12.35 13.04 19.75
CA GLU A 174 -13.64 13.59 19.32
C GLU A 174 -13.98 13.11 17.91
N TYR A 175 -13.00 13.13 17.00
CA TYR A 175 -13.13 12.54 15.66
C TYR A 175 -13.49 11.05 15.72
N ALA A 176 -12.84 10.29 16.62
CA ALA A 176 -13.11 8.87 16.79
C ALA A 176 -14.54 8.61 17.30
N VAL A 177 -15.02 9.42 18.25
CA VAL A 177 -16.40 9.33 18.76
C VAL A 177 -17.40 9.67 17.66
N LEU A 178 -17.25 10.81 16.97
CA LEU A 178 -18.16 11.22 15.90
C LEU A 178 -18.20 10.19 14.77
N THR A 179 -17.05 9.62 14.40
CA THR A 179 -16.97 8.56 13.38
C THR A 179 -17.66 7.27 13.84
N ASN A 180 -17.53 6.88 15.11
CA ASN A 180 -18.23 5.72 15.65
C ASN A 180 -19.74 5.94 15.71
N GLU A 181 -20.18 7.12 16.09
CA GLU A 181 -21.61 7.47 16.13
C GLU A 181 -22.21 7.56 14.74
N MET A 182 -21.44 8.09 13.79
CA MET A 182 -21.80 8.08 12.37
C MET A 182 -22.08 6.64 11.92
N TYR A 183 -21.14 5.70 12.09
CA TYR A 183 -21.39 4.30 11.72
C TYR A 183 -22.61 3.73 12.46
N LYS A 184 -22.67 3.90 13.78
CA LYS A 184 -23.75 3.34 14.60
C LYS A 184 -25.12 3.87 14.19
N SER A 185 -25.20 5.13 13.76
CA SER A 185 -26.47 5.78 13.43
C SER A 185 -27.19 5.16 12.23
N TRP A 186 -26.47 4.60 11.25
CA TRP A 186 -27.06 4.02 10.05
C TRP A 186 -26.85 2.51 9.91
N SER A 187 -25.78 1.95 10.47
CA SER A 187 -25.49 0.50 10.41
C SER A 187 -25.78 -0.26 11.71
N ASP A 188 -26.11 0.45 12.80
CA ASP A 188 -26.21 -0.09 14.16
C ASP A 188 -24.87 -0.64 14.74
N PHE A 189 -23.74 -0.47 14.03
CA PHE A 189 -22.41 -0.91 14.45
C PHE A 189 -21.46 0.25 14.75
N THR A 190 -20.64 0.14 15.80
CA THR A 190 -19.42 0.97 15.90
C THR A 190 -18.38 0.51 14.88
N ALA A 191 -17.30 1.27 14.66
CA ALA A 191 -16.24 0.83 13.75
C ALA A 191 -15.62 -0.51 14.17
N LYS A 192 -15.53 -0.78 15.48
CA LYS A 192 -15.02 -2.05 16.01
C LYS A 192 -16.00 -3.19 15.74
N ASP A 193 -17.29 -2.98 16.01
CA ASP A 193 -18.32 -4.00 15.81
C ASP A 193 -18.49 -4.31 14.32
N TYR A 194 -18.36 -3.29 13.46
CA TYR A 194 -18.46 -3.45 12.01
C TYR A 194 -17.29 -4.26 11.45
N LYS A 195 -16.06 -4.03 11.95
CA LYS A 195 -14.91 -4.87 11.60
C LYS A 195 -15.11 -6.32 12.04
N ALA A 196 -15.64 -6.54 13.24
CA ALA A 196 -15.94 -7.88 13.74
C ALA A 196 -17.03 -8.56 12.91
N PHE A 197 -18.09 -7.85 12.57
CA PHE A 197 -19.17 -8.30 11.68
C PHE A 197 -18.64 -8.75 10.32
N LYS A 198 -17.69 -8.00 9.72
CA LYS A 198 -17.04 -8.38 8.46
C LYS A 198 -15.94 -9.44 8.58
N GLY A 199 -15.64 -9.94 9.78
CA GLY A 199 -14.59 -10.94 9.98
C GLY A 199 -13.16 -10.44 9.66
N ILE A 200 -12.90 -9.14 9.78
CA ILE A 200 -11.59 -8.53 9.49
C ILE A 200 -10.82 -8.16 10.77
N SER A 201 -9.49 -8.08 10.67
CA SER A 201 -8.64 -7.73 11.81
C SER A 201 -8.93 -6.31 12.30
N THR A 202 -8.70 -6.04 13.59
CA THR A 202 -8.79 -4.69 14.16
C THR A 202 -7.83 -3.70 13.50
N SER A 203 -6.69 -4.18 12.99
CA SER A 203 -5.69 -3.42 12.23
C SER A 203 -6.10 -3.14 10.78
N ASP A 204 -7.04 -3.91 10.21
CA ASP A 204 -7.43 -3.77 8.81
C ASP A 204 -8.33 -2.54 8.63
N SER A 205 -8.23 -1.88 7.46
CA SER A 205 -9.10 -0.75 7.12
C SER A 205 -10.53 -1.23 6.91
N LEU A 206 -11.49 -0.66 7.64
CA LEU A 206 -12.91 -1.00 7.48
C LEU A 206 -13.42 -0.60 6.09
N ARG A 207 -13.07 0.61 5.63
CA ARG A 207 -13.49 1.13 4.31
C ARG A 207 -12.89 0.35 3.17
N ASP A 208 -11.66 -0.17 3.34
CA ASP A 208 -11.06 -1.05 2.33
C ASP A 208 -11.74 -2.43 2.26
N ASN A 209 -12.67 -2.74 3.18
CA ASN A 209 -13.41 -4.00 3.20
C ASN A 209 -14.93 -3.79 3.12
N MET A 210 -15.38 -2.55 2.87
CA MET A 210 -16.78 -2.23 2.59
C MET A 210 -17.11 -2.52 1.13
N THR A 211 -18.34 -2.96 0.85
CA THR A 211 -18.87 -3.06 -0.51
C THR A 211 -19.03 -1.67 -1.14
N PRO A 212 -19.17 -1.56 -2.47
CA PRO A 212 -19.42 -0.26 -3.11
C PRO A 212 -20.63 0.48 -2.53
N LEU A 213 -21.70 -0.23 -2.16
CA LEU A 213 -22.91 0.39 -1.60
C LEU A 213 -22.72 0.86 -0.15
N GLU A 214 -21.95 0.13 0.66
CA GLU A 214 -21.56 0.57 2.00
C GLU A 214 -20.64 1.80 1.95
N LEU A 215 -19.71 1.84 0.99
CA LEU A 215 -18.87 3.03 0.74
C LEU A 215 -19.72 4.22 0.28
N ALA A 216 -20.63 4.03 -0.66
CA ALA A 216 -21.54 5.08 -1.13
C ALA A 216 -22.45 5.60 -0.01
N THR A 217 -22.94 4.72 0.86
CA THR A 217 -23.72 5.08 2.05
C THR A 217 -22.89 5.92 3.02
N THR A 218 -21.62 5.55 3.21
CA THR A 218 -20.69 6.31 4.05
C THR A 218 -20.41 7.70 3.46
N ILE A 219 -20.17 7.79 2.15
CA ILE A 219 -20.01 9.06 1.42
C ILE A 219 -21.24 9.94 1.62
N PHE A 220 -22.44 9.40 1.38
CA PHE A 220 -23.69 10.13 1.51
C PHE A 220 -23.89 10.67 2.93
N ASN A 221 -23.59 9.86 3.95
CA ASN A 221 -23.71 10.29 5.35
C ASN A 221 -22.71 11.42 5.67
N GLU A 222 -21.43 11.27 5.29
CA GLU A 222 -20.40 12.29 5.52
C GLU A 222 -20.68 13.61 4.80
N ALA A 223 -21.16 13.54 3.55
CA ALA A 223 -21.60 14.69 2.79
C ALA A 223 -22.81 15.37 3.43
N THR A 224 -23.79 14.59 3.92
CA THR A 224 -24.98 15.11 4.60
C THR A 224 -24.60 15.82 5.91
N ILE A 225 -23.70 15.25 6.70
CA ILE A 225 -23.21 15.91 7.93
C ILE A 225 -22.54 17.24 7.58
N THR A 226 -21.64 17.21 6.60
CA THR A 226 -20.91 18.40 6.12
C THR A 226 -21.88 19.50 5.69
N GLU A 227 -22.86 19.17 4.84
CA GLU A 227 -23.87 20.11 4.36
C GLU A 227 -24.69 20.72 5.50
N ILE A 228 -25.12 19.90 6.47
CA ILE A 228 -25.89 20.41 7.62
C ILE A 228 -25.01 21.31 8.50
N ILE A 229 -23.75 20.95 8.74
CA ILE A 229 -22.82 21.77 9.53
C ILE A 229 -22.61 23.13 8.86
N GLU A 230 -22.24 23.14 7.57
CA GLU A 230 -22.03 24.37 6.79
C GLU A 230 -23.30 25.24 6.76
N LYS A 231 -24.49 24.62 6.63
CA LYS A 231 -25.76 25.35 6.55
C LYS A 231 -26.21 25.94 7.89
N THR A 232 -25.98 25.23 8.99
CA THR A 232 -26.45 25.62 10.33
C THR A 232 -25.37 26.33 11.14
N ASN A 233 -24.13 26.33 10.65
CA ASN A 233 -22.94 26.90 11.29
C ASN A 233 -22.80 26.44 12.75
N VAL A 234 -23.03 25.15 12.99
CA VAL A 234 -22.89 24.57 14.35
C VAL A 234 -21.42 24.55 14.75
N GLU A 235 -21.15 24.81 16.02
CA GLU A 235 -19.78 24.86 16.56
C GLU A 235 -19.64 23.91 17.74
N GLY A 236 -18.50 23.23 17.79
CA GLY A 236 -18.12 22.40 18.92
C GLY A 236 -18.81 21.04 18.99
N PHE A 237 -18.19 20.16 19.77
CA PHE A 237 -18.46 18.72 19.79
C PHE A 237 -19.93 18.35 20.01
N VAL A 238 -20.60 18.97 20.99
CA VAL A 238 -21.95 18.57 21.39
C VAL A 238 -22.98 18.84 20.29
N GLU A 239 -22.89 19.98 19.60
CA GLU A 239 -23.83 20.32 18.53
C GLU A 239 -23.53 19.54 17.25
N THR A 240 -22.25 19.40 16.88
CA THR A 240 -21.82 18.53 15.78
C THR A 240 -22.31 17.09 15.98
N ARG A 241 -22.25 16.57 17.21
CA ARG A 241 -22.75 15.24 17.56
C ARG A 241 -24.24 15.07 17.24
N LYS A 242 -25.06 16.08 17.52
CA LYS A 242 -26.48 16.06 17.15
C LYS A 242 -26.66 16.00 15.64
N VAL A 243 -25.87 16.76 14.89
CA VAL A 243 -25.89 16.73 13.42
C VAL A 243 -25.54 15.34 12.88
N VAL A 244 -24.53 14.67 13.45
CA VAL A 244 -24.18 13.28 13.10
C VAL A 244 -25.39 12.35 13.25
N HIS A 245 -26.15 12.46 14.34
CA HIS A 245 -27.35 11.66 14.53
C HIS A 245 -28.48 12.01 13.55
N ILE A 246 -28.66 13.28 13.21
CA ILE A 246 -29.66 13.72 12.21
C ILE A 246 -29.32 13.12 10.84
N ALA A 247 -28.09 13.29 10.36
CA ALA A 247 -27.63 12.72 9.10
C ALA A 247 -27.68 11.18 9.09
N GLY A 248 -27.38 10.57 10.25
CA GLY A 248 -27.57 9.15 10.53
C GLY A 248 -28.97 8.66 10.26
N SER A 249 -29.97 9.31 10.84
CA SER A 249 -31.39 8.97 10.63
C SER A 249 -31.80 9.09 9.16
N ILE A 250 -31.40 10.18 8.49
CA ILE A 250 -31.65 10.39 7.05
C ILE A 250 -31.05 9.24 6.22
N THR A 251 -29.82 8.84 6.55
CA THR A 251 -29.13 7.75 5.87
C THR A 251 -29.81 6.41 6.13
N LYS A 252 -30.22 6.14 7.38
CA LYS A 252 -30.94 4.91 7.75
C LYS A 252 -32.26 4.78 6.99
N GLU A 253 -32.99 5.88 6.80
CA GLU A 253 -34.19 5.90 5.96
C GLU A 253 -33.89 5.61 4.49
N ALA A 254 -32.81 6.19 3.94
CA ALA A 254 -32.39 5.93 2.57
C ALA A 254 -32.03 4.46 2.36
N ILE A 255 -31.27 3.86 3.29
CA ILE A 255 -30.95 2.43 3.31
C ILE A 255 -32.25 1.61 3.31
N ALA A 256 -33.17 1.88 4.25
CA ALA A 256 -34.42 1.12 4.34
C ALA A 256 -35.23 1.16 3.04
N LYS A 257 -35.25 2.30 2.34
CA LYS A 257 -35.88 2.42 1.02
C LYS A 257 -35.17 1.58 -0.04
N ILE A 258 -33.84 1.61 -0.09
CA ILE A 258 -33.05 0.79 -1.02
C ILE A 258 -33.27 -0.70 -0.77
N GLU A 259 -33.21 -1.14 0.48
CA GLU A 259 -33.41 -2.55 0.86
C GLU A 259 -34.82 -3.02 0.51
N LYS A 260 -35.84 -2.18 0.73
CA LYS A 260 -37.22 -2.48 0.36
C LYS A 260 -37.41 -2.66 -1.15
N GLN A 261 -36.73 -1.87 -1.97
CA GLN A 261 -36.85 -1.93 -3.44
C GLN A 261 -36.01 -3.05 -4.06
N THR A 262 -34.85 -3.34 -3.48
CA THR A 262 -33.89 -4.31 -4.05
C THR A 262 -34.01 -5.72 -3.43
N GLY A 263 -34.62 -5.84 -2.25
CA GLY A 263 -34.67 -7.08 -1.48
C GLY A 263 -33.31 -7.49 -0.88
N LYS A 264 -32.27 -6.68 -1.04
CA LYS A 264 -30.90 -6.96 -0.58
C LYS A 264 -30.52 -6.00 0.55
N LYS A 265 -29.77 -6.51 1.52
CA LYS A 265 -29.20 -5.69 2.60
C LYS A 265 -28.07 -4.80 2.07
N VAL A 266 -28.01 -3.57 2.56
CA VAL A 266 -26.91 -2.64 2.24
C VAL A 266 -25.66 -3.02 3.04
N VAL A 267 -25.83 -3.29 4.33
CA VAL A 267 -24.77 -3.75 5.23
C VAL A 267 -24.69 -5.27 5.14
N THR A 268 -23.59 -5.80 4.64
CA THR A 268 -23.40 -7.25 4.40
C THR A 268 -22.10 -7.76 5.02
N HIS A 269 -22.00 -9.08 5.21
CA HIS A 269 -20.76 -9.72 5.66
C HIS A 269 -19.69 -9.74 4.56
N ASP A 270 -20.09 -9.47 3.30
CA ASP A 270 -19.21 -9.46 2.15
C ASP A 270 -18.06 -8.47 2.37
N ASN A 271 -16.86 -8.89 2.04
CA ASN A 271 -15.66 -8.09 2.18
C ASN A 271 -14.75 -8.20 0.95
N ALA A 272 -13.73 -7.36 0.88
CA ALA A 272 -12.84 -7.28 -0.28
C ALA A 272 -12.10 -8.59 -0.60
N LYS A 273 -11.92 -9.50 0.37
CA LYS A 273 -11.28 -10.81 0.13
C LYS A 273 -12.20 -11.78 -0.63
N GLU A 274 -13.51 -11.57 -0.56
CA GLU A 274 -14.51 -12.39 -1.26
C GLU A 274 -14.83 -11.85 -2.65
N LEU A 275 -14.59 -10.55 -2.88
CA LEU A 275 -14.69 -9.88 -4.19
C LEU A 275 -13.49 -10.15 -5.11
N ASP A 276 -12.44 -10.81 -4.58
CA ASP A 276 -11.14 -11.05 -5.22
C ASP A 276 -10.77 -12.54 -5.23
N SER A 277 -11.66 -13.36 -5.79
CA SER A 277 -11.45 -14.80 -5.92
C SER A 277 -10.37 -15.12 -6.99
N PRO A 278 -9.65 -16.25 -6.87
CA PRO A 278 -8.66 -16.70 -7.86
C PRO A 278 -9.20 -16.75 -9.31
N GLU A 279 -10.51 -16.99 -9.48
CA GLU A 279 -11.21 -17.03 -10.75
C GLU A 279 -11.31 -15.63 -11.39
N ILE A 280 -11.66 -14.60 -10.61
CA ILE A 280 -11.74 -13.21 -11.07
C ILE A 280 -10.33 -12.67 -11.39
N ARG A 281 -9.31 -13.05 -10.60
CA ARG A 281 -7.91 -12.73 -10.90
C ARG A 281 -7.43 -13.35 -12.21
N LYS A 282 -7.91 -14.55 -12.55
CA LYS A 282 -7.57 -15.24 -13.80
C LYS A 282 -8.17 -14.54 -15.03
N GLU A 283 -9.41 -14.06 -14.94
CA GLU A 283 -10.04 -13.24 -15.99
C GLU A 283 -9.35 -11.88 -16.16
N LEU A 284 -9.03 -11.19 -15.07
CA LEU A 284 -8.36 -9.88 -15.10
C LEU A 284 -6.91 -9.99 -15.60
N ALA A 285 -6.17 -11.04 -15.23
CA ALA A 285 -4.81 -11.29 -15.71
C ALA A 285 -4.75 -11.62 -17.21
N GLN A 286 -5.77 -12.27 -17.75
CA GLN A 286 -5.89 -12.51 -19.19
C GLN A 286 -6.18 -11.22 -19.98
N ASN A 287 -6.82 -10.23 -19.35
CA ASN A 287 -7.22 -8.97 -19.97
C ASN A 287 -6.25 -7.78 -19.73
N SER A 288 -5.32 -7.87 -18.77
CA SER A 288 -4.42 -6.77 -18.37
C SER A 288 -2.97 -6.89 -18.86
N LEU A 289 -2.64 -7.98 -19.56
CA LEU A 289 -1.38 -8.06 -20.29
C LEU A 289 -1.46 -7.17 -21.54
N PRO A 290 -0.53 -6.21 -21.76
CA PRO A 290 -0.45 -5.53 -23.05
C PRO A 290 -0.27 -6.58 -24.13
N GLU A 291 -1.12 -6.55 -25.17
CA GLU A 291 -1.04 -7.47 -26.32
C GLU A 291 0.41 -7.59 -26.77
N ASN A 292 1.02 -8.73 -26.46
CA ASN A 292 2.46 -8.90 -26.62
C ASN A 292 2.80 -9.37 -28.04
N LYS A 293 2.35 -8.60 -29.04
CA LYS A 293 2.69 -8.84 -30.45
C LYS A 293 4.15 -8.43 -30.78
N LYS A 294 4.82 -7.66 -29.92
CA LYS A 294 6.21 -7.21 -30.15
C LYS A 294 7.29 -8.14 -29.55
N LEU A 295 7.07 -8.83 -28.43
CA LEU A 295 8.05 -9.81 -27.92
C LEU A 295 8.06 -11.11 -28.74
N SER A 296 6.96 -11.47 -29.40
CA SER A 296 6.91 -12.63 -30.31
C SER A 296 7.89 -12.49 -31.49
N LYS A 297 7.90 -11.33 -32.17
CA LYS A 297 8.81 -11.07 -33.30
C LYS A 297 10.27 -10.92 -32.87
N PHE A 298 10.52 -10.39 -31.67
CA PHE A 298 11.87 -10.28 -31.10
C PHE A 298 12.43 -11.67 -30.76
N ASN A 299 11.62 -12.55 -30.18
CA ASN A 299 12.01 -13.92 -29.87
C ASN A 299 12.20 -14.80 -31.12
N GLU A 300 11.42 -14.58 -32.19
CA GLU A 300 11.64 -15.24 -33.50
C GLU A 300 12.92 -14.76 -34.19
N SER A 301 13.23 -13.46 -34.14
CA SER A 301 14.49 -12.93 -34.68
C SER A 301 15.70 -13.42 -33.89
N LEU A 302 15.57 -13.54 -32.56
CA LEU A 302 16.61 -14.13 -31.71
C LEU A 302 16.80 -15.62 -31.95
N LYS A 303 15.74 -16.40 -32.16
CA LYS A 303 15.85 -17.82 -32.55
C LYS A 303 16.54 -17.97 -33.91
N LYS A 304 16.19 -17.16 -34.91
CA LYS A 304 16.88 -17.14 -36.21
C LYS A 304 18.35 -16.73 -36.12
N ALA A 305 18.68 -15.80 -35.22
CA ALA A 305 20.06 -15.36 -35.00
C ALA A 305 20.90 -16.40 -34.22
N LEU A 306 20.27 -17.21 -33.37
CA LEU A 306 20.92 -18.26 -32.58
C LEU A 306 21.05 -19.58 -33.33
N ASP A 307 20.18 -19.86 -34.31
CA ASP A 307 20.29 -21.01 -35.24
C ASP A 307 21.21 -20.71 -36.45
N TYR A 308 21.82 -19.53 -36.53
CA TYR A 308 22.76 -19.19 -37.60
C TYR A 308 24.12 -19.88 -37.37
N ASN A 309 24.39 -20.92 -38.16
CA ASN A 309 25.65 -21.65 -38.16
C ASN A 309 26.52 -21.19 -39.36
N PRO A 310 27.58 -20.37 -39.17
CA PRO A 310 28.39 -19.81 -40.27
C PRO A 310 29.36 -20.80 -40.92
N LYS A 311 29.10 -22.12 -40.85
CA LYS A 311 29.91 -23.16 -41.51
C LYS A 311 29.03 -24.08 -42.36
N LYS A 312 28.49 -23.54 -43.45
CA LYS A 312 28.13 -24.27 -44.67
C LYS A 312 28.03 -23.22 -45.78
N ASP A 313 29.18 -22.87 -46.33
CA ASP A 313 29.35 -22.38 -47.70
C ASP A 313 30.86 -22.41 -47.97
N LYS A 314 31.30 -23.54 -48.50
CA LYS A 314 32.46 -23.68 -49.37
C LYS A 314 31.95 -24.21 -50.69
#